data_AF-A0AAV4AKH5-F1
#
_entry.id   AF-A0AAV4AKH5-F1
#
_cell.length_a   1.000
_cell.length_b   1.000
_cell.length_c   1.000
_cell.angle_alpha   90.00
_cell.angle_beta   90.00
_cell.angle_gamma   90.00
#
_symmetry.space_group_name_H-M   'P 1'
#
loop_
_entity.id
_entity.type
_entity.pdbx_description
1 polymer ?
#
loop_
_entity_poly.entity_id
_entity_poly.type
_entity_poly.pdbx_seq_one_letter_code
_entity_poly.pdbx_strand_id
1 'polypeptide(L)' 'MFYGQDERWEDGCDYNCQCVDASKGHYQCAAKCLTFRDLPPECSVLPAPQGKCCPIINCPQGIVVNYPDGYQPQ' A
#
# COMPACT_ATOMS: atom_id res chain seq x y z
N MET A 1 -8.08 19.71 -16.35
CA MET A 1 -7.37 18.47 -16.70
C MET A 1 -7.95 17.41 -15.80
N PHE A 2 -8.90 16.64 -16.31
CA PHE A 2 -9.59 15.59 -15.56
C PHE A 2 -8.96 14.28 -16.01
N TYR A 3 -8.35 13.58 -15.07
CA TYR A 3 -7.73 12.27 -15.25
C TYR A 3 -8.59 11.40 -16.18
N GLY A 4 -7.96 10.76 -17.17
CA GLY A 4 -8.66 9.89 -18.11
C GLY A 4 -9.41 8.76 -17.40
N GLN A 5 -10.48 8.23 -18.01
CA GLN A 5 -11.10 7.01 -17.49
C GLN A 5 -10.07 5.88 -17.51
N ASP A 6 -10.03 5.08 -16.44
CA ASP A 6 -9.00 4.06 -16.17
C ASP A 6 -7.58 4.59 -15.94
N GLU A 7 -7.40 5.91 -15.87
CA GLU A 7 -6.10 6.49 -15.52
C GLU A 7 -5.76 6.17 -14.07
N ARG A 8 -4.56 5.62 -13.87
CA ARG A 8 -3.99 5.33 -12.56
C ARG A 8 -2.89 6.33 -12.28
N TRP A 9 -2.97 6.98 -11.13
CA TRP A 9 -1.90 7.83 -10.64
C TRP A 9 -1.52 7.40 -9.23
N GLU A 10 -0.25 7.58 -8.98
CA GLU A 10 0.39 7.23 -7.74
C GLU A 10 0.57 8.52 -6.95
N ASP A 11 -0.25 8.72 -5.92
CA ASP A 11 -0.11 9.87 -5.02
C ASP A 11 1.02 9.57 -4.04
N GLY A 12 2.24 9.69 -4.56
CA GLY A 12 3.47 9.34 -3.86
C GLY A 12 3.60 7.84 -3.57
N CYS A 13 4.02 7.55 -2.34
CA CYS A 13 4.33 6.20 -1.87
C CYS A 13 3.19 5.55 -1.07
N ASP A 14 2.22 6.33 -0.61
CA ASP A 14 1.16 5.84 0.29
C ASP A 14 -0.05 5.30 -0.47
N TYR A 15 -0.48 5.95 -1.55
CA TYR A 15 -1.73 5.63 -2.24
C TYR A 15 -1.56 5.50 -3.76
N ASN A 16 -2.26 4.51 -4.32
CA ASN A 16 -2.46 4.33 -5.74
C ASN A 16 -3.93 4.58 -6.05
N CYS A 17 -4.20 5.65 -6.77
CA CYS A 17 -5.54 6.06 -7.13
C CYS A 17 -5.82 5.69 -8.59
N GLN A 18 -6.98 5.09 -8.82
CA GLN A 18 -7.47 4.79 -10.16
C GLN A 18 -8.79 5.53 -10.41
N CYS A 19 -8.89 6.23 -11.53
CA CYS A 19 -10.17 6.74 -12.02
C CYS A 19 -11.00 5.57 -12.53
N VAL A 20 -12.03 5.16 -11.79
CA VAL A 20 -12.93 4.07 -12.20
C VAL A 20 -14.06 4.62 -13.10
N ASP A 21 -14.47 5.86 -12.88
CA ASP A 21 -15.61 6.47 -13.57
C ASP A 21 -15.41 7.98 -13.76
N ALA A 22 -14.72 8.36 -14.83
CA ALA A 22 -14.43 9.77 -15.13
C ALA A 22 -15.72 10.58 -15.40
N SER A 23 -16.74 9.97 -16.02
CA SER A 23 -18.03 10.63 -16.30
C SER A 23 -18.81 11.00 -15.04
N LYS A 24 -18.58 10.30 -13.93
CA LYS A 24 -19.20 10.59 -12.62
C LYS A 24 -18.22 11.22 -11.63
N GLY A 25 -16.93 11.36 -12.00
CA GLY A 25 -15.87 11.79 -11.10
C GLY A 25 -15.54 10.77 -9.99
N HIS A 26 -15.84 9.49 -10.20
CA HIS A 26 -15.49 8.44 -9.24
C HIS A 26 -14.06 7.96 -9.47
N TYR A 27 -13.24 8.07 -8.42
CA TYR A 27 -11.90 7.50 -8.35
C TYR A 27 -11.79 6.65 -7.09
N GLN A 28 -11.00 5.59 -7.17
CA GLN A 28 -10.78 4.65 -6.09
C GLN A 28 -9.29 4.66 -5.74
N CYS A 29 -8.97 5.12 -4.53
CA CYS A 29 -7.62 5.08 -4.00
C CYS A 29 -7.45 3.85 -3.11
N ALA A 30 -6.48 3.02 -3.46
CA ALA A 30 -6.03 1.91 -2.63
C ALA A 30 -4.68 2.29 -2.01
N ALA A 31 -4.48 1.94 -0.74
CA ALA A 31 -3.16 2.06 -0.14
C ALA A 31 -2.20 1.13 -0.88
N LYS A 32 -1.06 1.66 -1.34
CA LYS A 32 -0.01 0.86 -1.99
C LYS A 32 0.65 -0.08 -1.00
N CYS A 33 0.73 0.37 0.24
CA CYS A 33 1.43 -0.30 1.30
C CYS A 33 0.47 -1.04 2.22
N LEU A 34 0.96 -2.14 2.79
CA LEU A 34 0.19 -2.87 3.77
C LEU A 34 -0.06 -2.00 4.99
N THR A 35 -1.33 -1.90 5.37
CA THR A 35 -1.67 -1.41 6.69
C THR A 35 -1.73 -2.60 7.63
N PHE A 36 -0.70 -2.78 8.43
CA PHE A 36 -0.64 -3.82 9.45
C PHE A 36 -1.58 -3.43 10.62
N ARG A 37 -2.87 -3.82 10.54
CA ARG A 37 -3.84 -3.60 11.63
C ARG A 37 -3.77 -4.67 12.72
N ASP A 38 -3.51 -5.91 12.32
CA ASP A 38 -3.42 -7.08 13.21
C ASP A 38 -1.97 -7.58 13.29
N LEU A 39 -1.04 -6.67 13.56
CA LEU A 39 0.34 -7.07 13.83
C LEU A 39 0.45 -7.46 15.30
N PRO A 40 1.05 -8.62 15.64
CA PRO A 40 1.30 -8.96 17.03
C PRO A 40 2.26 -7.93 17.65
N PRO A 41 2.14 -7.66 18.96
CA PRO A 41 2.86 -6.58 19.64
C PRO A 41 4.38 -6.76 19.66
N GLU A 42 4.86 -7.96 19.33
CA GLU A 42 6.27 -8.29 19.18
C GLU A 42 6.87 -7.87 17.83
N CYS A 43 6.03 -7.53 16.85
CA CYS A 43 6.48 -7.01 15.56
C CYS A 43 6.57 -5.48 15.59
N SER A 44 7.69 -4.95 15.08
CA SER A 44 7.88 -3.51 14.92
C SER A 44 7.75 -3.12 13.46
N VAL A 45 6.94 -2.09 13.19
CA VAL A 45 6.90 -1.46 11.86
C VAL A 45 8.12 -0.56 11.73
N LEU A 46 9.01 -0.91 10.82
CA LEU A 46 10.17 -0.12 10.46
C LEU A 46 9.82 0.80 9.28
N PRO A 47 10.40 2.01 9.24
CA PRO A 47 10.25 2.91 8.11
C PRO A 47 10.73 2.26 6.82
N ALA A 48 10.17 2.70 5.69
CA ALA A 48 10.56 2.21 4.38
C ALA A 48 12.06 2.44 4.14
N PRO A 49 12.83 1.41 3.73
CA PRO A 49 14.24 1.60 3.41
C PRO A 49 14.42 2.50 2.19
N GLN A 50 15.62 3.07 2.02
CA GLN A 50 15.91 4.01 0.93
C GLN A 50 15.61 3.38 -0.44
N GLY A 51 14.75 4.03 -1.22
CA GLY A 51 14.28 3.53 -2.52
C GLY A 51 13.03 2.65 -2.46
N LYS A 52 12.47 2.40 -1.28
CA LYS A 52 11.17 1.74 -1.11
C LYS A 52 10.12 2.73 -0.63
N CYS A 53 8.90 2.51 -1.09
CA CYS A 53 7.74 3.29 -0.67
C CYS A 53 7.07 2.73 0.58
N CYS A 54 7.19 1.42 0.83
CA CYS A 54 6.42 0.76 1.87
C CYS A 54 7.24 0.45 3.11
N PRO A 55 6.67 0.67 4.31
CA PRO A 55 7.28 0.25 5.54
C PRO A 55 7.39 -1.27 5.57
N ILE A 56 8.48 -1.74 6.18
CA ILE A 56 8.73 -3.15 6.38
C ILE A 56 8.43 -3.48 7.84
N ILE A 57 8.09 -4.72 8.12
CA ILE A 57 7.93 -5.16 9.50
C ILE A 57 9.13 -6.01 9.88
N ASN A 58 9.61 -5.80 11.09
CA ASN A 58 10.62 -6.62 11.70
C ASN A 58 9.98 -7.38 12.85
N CYS A 59 9.67 -8.65 12.60
CA CYS A 59 9.13 -9.56 13.59
C CYS A 59 10.22 -10.51 14.10
N PRO A 60 10.18 -10.91 15.39
CA PRO A 60 11.04 -11.97 15.90
C PRO A 60 10.73 -13.31 15.21
N GLN A 61 11.72 -14.19 15.21
CA GLN A 61 11.59 -15.53 14.63
C GLN A 61 10.50 -16.30 15.37
N GLY A 62 9.37 -16.57 14.70
CA GLY A 62 8.22 -17.25 15.29
C GLY A 62 6.87 -16.66 14.86
N ILE A 63 6.85 -15.45 14.29
CA ILE A 63 5.61 -14.83 13.80
C ILE A 63 5.42 -15.08 12.31
N VAL A 64 4.29 -15.70 11.97
CA VAL A 64 3.83 -15.85 10.58
C VAL A 64 2.94 -14.65 10.26
N VAL A 65 3.44 -13.75 9.42
CA VAL A 65 2.68 -12.60 8.96
C VAL A 65 1.96 -13.01 7.68
N ASN A 66 0.64 -12.93 7.68
CA ASN A 66 -0.16 -13.14 6.48
C ASN A 66 -0.18 -11.86 5.66
N TYR A 67 0.70 -11.79 4.67
CA TYR A 67 0.65 -10.76 3.66
C TYR A 67 -0.50 -11.09 2.69
N PRO A 68 -1.39 -10.12 2.35
CA PRO A 68 -2.37 -10.33 1.32
C PRO A 68 -1.68 -10.50 -0.04
N ASP A 69 -2.34 -11.27 -0.89
CA ASP A 69 -1.88 -11.64 -2.22
C ASP A 69 -1.60 -10.37 -3.05
N GLY A 70 -0.36 -10.23 -3.52
CA GLY A 70 0.12 -9.04 -4.24
C GLY A 70 1.06 -8.13 -3.45
N TYR A 71 1.31 -8.38 -2.16
CA TYR A 71 2.38 -7.70 -1.43
C TYR A 71 3.73 -8.33 -1.77
N GLN A 72 4.47 -7.68 -2.66
CA GLN A 72 5.88 -7.96 -2.82
C GLN A 72 6.64 -7.07 -1.82
N PRO A 73 7.28 -7.63 -0.77
CA PRO A 73 8.29 -6.90 -0.03
C PRO A 73 9.41 -6.59 -1.02
N GLN A 74 9.36 -5.39 -1.60
CA GLN A 74 10.27 -5.02 -2.66
C GLN A 74 11.65 -4.76 -2.09
#